data_AF-A0A369LYA9-F1
#
_entry.id   AF-A0A369LYA9-F1
#
_cell.length_a   1.000
_cell.length_b   1.000
_cell.length_c   1.000
_cell.angle_alpha   90.00
_cell.angle_beta   90.00
_cell.angle_gamma   90.00
#
_symmetry.space_group_name_H-M   'P 1'
#
loop_
_entity.id
_entity.type
_entity.pdbx_description
1 polymer ?
#
loop_
_entity_poly.entity_id
_entity_poly.type
_entity_poly.pdbx_seq_one_letter_code
_entity_poly.pdbx_strand_id
1 'polypeptide(L)'
;MQATTDDLTNLLRMQQIDLDLMKAKKKLEELPQRATILAARQKKRTIEQKRDQLAEMRAQAEAKASKLEAEDAELAEKQRRVQEAIDGSRGDYRNVEAHSKELGGFAKRRNTLEGELTKLGEELAKIEGVQGQVSRALAELEKQEASAIASFQREGSALQSDIARMSADREGMSADLSADLREAYHRTAARTGGVAVGLLTEGRCGVCRTVIDGGRLIDLKAEAPLGTCPHCKRLLVVM
;
A
#
# COMPACT_ATOMS: atom_id res chain seq x y z
N MET A 1 16.36 -43.84 -21.24
CA MET A 1 17.46 -42.87 -21.08
C MET A 1 18.43 -43.46 -20.07
N GLN A 2 19.75 -43.44 -20.30
CA GLN A 2 20.69 -43.89 -19.28
C GLN A 2 20.79 -42.81 -18.19
N ALA A 3 20.51 -43.18 -16.95
CA ALA A 3 20.63 -42.33 -15.77
C ALA A 3 21.26 -43.16 -14.65
N THR A 4 22.22 -42.58 -13.94
CA THR A 4 22.84 -43.20 -12.76
C THR A 4 21.94 -43.05 -11.53
N THR A 5 22.19 -43.80 -10.47
CA THR A 5 21.47 -43.64 -9.19
C THR A 5 21.58 -42.22 -8.63
N ASP A 6 22.72 -41.57 -8.83
CA ASP A 6 22.96 -40.18 -8.43
C ASP A 6 22.12 -39.21 -9.27
N ASP A 7 21.99 -39.45 -10.59
CA ASP A 7 21.12 -38.66 -11.47
C ASP A 7 19.65 -38.75 -11.03
N LEU A 8 19.16 -39.94 -10.69
CA LEU A 8 17.77 -40.14 -10.23
C LEU A 8 17.52 -39.41 -8.92
N THR A 9 18.49 -39.47 -8.00
CA THR A 9 18.44 -38.78 -6.71
C THR A 9 18.42 -37.26 -6.92
N ASN A 10 19.27 -36.74 -7.80
CA ASN A 10 19.31 -35.33 -8.16
C ASN A 10 18.00 -34.87 -8.83
N LEU A 11 17.46 -35.63 -9.77
CA LEU A 11 16.18 -35.33 -10.44
C LEU A 11 15.01 -35.24 -9.45
N LEU A 12 14.91 -36.18 -8.51
CA LEU A 12 13.86 -36.17 -7.47
C LEU A 12 14.05 -35.01 -6.50
N ARG A 13 15.29 -34.70 -6.11
CA ARG A 13 15.60 -33.58 -5.22
C ARG A 13 15.36 -32.23 -5.88
N MET A 14 15.73 -32.08 -7.14
CA MET A 14 15.41 -30.90 -7.96
C MET A 14 13.91 -30.69 -8.06
N GLN A 15 13.13 -31.76 -8.26
CA GLN A 15 11.68 -31.68 -8.28
C GLN A 15 11.09 -31.16 -6.96
N GLN A 16 11.63 -31.64 -5.84
CA GLN A 16 11.21 -31.17 -4.51
C GLN A 16 11.55 -29.69 -4.32
N ILE A 17 12.76 -29.28 -4.71
CA ILE A 17 13.19 -27.87 -4.63
C ILE A 17 12.32 -26.99 -5.53
N ASP A 18 11.99 -27.41 -6.75
CA ASP A 18 11.12 -26.64 -7.65
C ASP A 18 9.71 -26.44 -7.05
N LEU A 19 9.15 -27.47 -6.38
CA LEU A 19 7.88 -27.36 -5.65
C LEU A 19 7.97 -26.38 -4.49
N ASP A 20 9.03 -26.45 -3.70
CA ASP A 20 9.21 -25.59 -2.54
C ASP A 20 9.55 -24.14 -2.95
N LEU A 21 10.27 -23.95 -4.06
CA LEU A 21 10.46 -22.64 -4.70
C LEU A 21 9.13 -22.05 -5.16
N MET A 22 8.26 -22.84 -5.79
CA MET A 22 6.91 -22.38 -6.17
C MET A 22 6.10 -21.93 -4.94
N LYS A 23 6.13 -22.70 -3.85
CA LYS A 23 5.45 -22.33 -2.59
C LYS A 23 6.06 -21.07 -1.98
N ALA A 24 7.39 -20.96 -1.92
CA ALA A 24 8.07 -19.82 -1.32
C ALA A 24 7.84 -18.53 -2.12
N LYS A 25 7.90 -18.59 -3.46
CA LYS A 25 7.57 -17.46 -4.35
C LYS A 25 6.13 -17.02 -4.18
N LYS A 26 5.18 -17.97 -4.17
CA LYS A 26 3.76 -17.68 -3.93
C LYS A 26 3.55 -17.02 -2.57
N LYS A 27 4.19 -17.55 -1.51
CA LYS A 27 4.12 -16.97 -0.16
C LYS A 27 4.68 -15.55 -0.11
N LEU A 28 5.77 -15.27 -0.85
CA LEU A 28 6.36 -13.93 -0.96
C LEU A 28 5.41 -12.95 -1.67
N GLU A 29 4.72 -13.39 -2.72
CA GLU A 29 3.74 -12.58 -3.46
C GLU A 29 2.47 -12.31 -2.66
N GLU A 30 2.00 -13.30 -1.90
CA GLU A 30 0.78 -13.28 -1.09
C GLU A 30 0.99 -12.71 0.33
N LEU A 31 2.16 -12.12 0.62
CA LEU A 31 2.43 -11.53 1.92
C LEU A 31 1.36 -10.48 2.29
N PRO A 32 0.59 -10.69 3.38
CA PRO A 32 -0.56 -9.85 3.73
C PRO A 32 -0.16 -8.40 4.01
N GLN A 33 1.08 -8.18 4.42
CA GLN A 33 1.65 -6.86 4.68
C GLN A 33 1.58 -5.96 3.43
N ARG A 34 1.68 -6.52 2.21
CA ARG A 34 1.57 -5.75 0.96
C ARG A 34 0.20 -5.09 0.82
N ALA A 35 -0.87 -5.81 1.13
CA ALA A 35 -2.23 -5.27 1.12
C ALA A 35 -2.40 -4.19 2.21
N THR A 36 -1.86 -4.41 3.41
CA THR A 36 -1.89 -3.43 4.51
C THR A 36 -1.16 -2.13 4.14
N ILE A 37 0.02 -2.21 3.55
CA ILE A 37 0.80 -1.03 3.11
C ILE A 37 0.02 -0.24 2.05
N LEU A 38 -0.54 -0.93 1.04
CA LEU A 38 -1.33 -0.27 -0.01
C LEU A 38 -2.58 0.42 0.56
N ALA A 39 -3.30 -0.26 1.45
CA ALA A 39 -4.48 0.30 2.11
C ALA A 39 -4.11 1.52 2.98
N ALA A 40 -3.02 1.46 3.73
CA ALA A 40 -2.53 2.58 4.54
C ALA A 40 -2.18 3.80 3.66
N ARG A 41 -1.46 3.59 2.55
CA ARG A 41 -1.12 4.64 1.58
C ARG A 41 -2.35 5.29 0.94
N GLN A 42 -3.34 4.49 0.57
CA GLN A 42 -4.57 5.01 -0.03
C GLN A 42 -5.37 5.85 0.98
N LYS A 43 -5.47 5.39 2.23
CA LYS A 43 -6.07 6.16 3.33
C LYS A 43 -5.29 7.45 3.60
N LYS A 44 -3.97 7.39 3.63
CA LYS A 44 -3.09 8.55 3.82
C LYS A 44 -3.36 9.64 2.78
N ARG A 45 -3.35 9.28 1.49
CA ARG A 45 -3.68 10.21 0.38
C ARG A 45 -5.05 10.87 0.54
N THR A 46 -6.05 10.09 0.94
CA THR A 46 -7.41 10.62 1.15
C THR A 46 -7.45 11.63 2.30
N ILE A 47 -6.71 11.37 3.37
CA ILE A 47 -6.65 12.27 4.53
C ILE A 47 -5.78 13.50 4.24
N GLU A 48 -4.71 13.37 3.46
CA GLU A 48 -3.91 14.49 2.97
C GLU A 48 -4.76 15.45 2.12
N GLN A 49 -5.59 14.92 1.22
CA GLN A 49 -6.54 15.76 0.47
C GLN A 49 -7.49 16.54 1.39
N LYS A 50 -8.00 15.90 2.46
CA LYS A 50 -8.84 16.59 3.46
C LYS A 50 -8.05 17.64 4.24
N ARG A 51 -6.79 17.37 4.58
CA ARG A 51 -5.90 18.34 5.23
C ARG A 51 -5.72 19.58 4.37
N ASP A 52 -5.49 19.39 3.07
CA ASP A 52 -5.26 20.48 2.13
C ASP A 52 -6.54 21.30 1.93
N GLN A 53 -7.70 20.64 1.85
CA GLN A 53 -9.02 21.33 1.86
C GLN A 53 -9.24 22.16 3.13
N LEU A 54 -8.89 21.61 4.30
CA LEU A 54 -9.01 22.34 5.57
C LEU A 54 -8.04 23.52 5.64
N ALA A 55 -6.83 23.39 5.09
CA ALA A 55 -5.87 24.49 5.02
C ALA A 55 -6.39 25.64 4.14
N GLU A 56 -7.00 25.31 3.00
CA GLU A 56 -7.64 26.30 2.12
C GLU A 56 -8.82 27.00 2.82
N MET A 57 -9.72 26.23 3.45
CA MET A 57 -10.83 26.80 4.22
C MET A 57 -10.35 27.73 5.33
N ARG A 58 -9.27 27.33 6.02
CA ARG A 58 -8.64 28.16 7.06
C ARG A 58 -8.11 29.47 6.47
N ALA A 59 -7.35 29.41 5.37
CA ALA A 59 -6.78 30.59 4.73
C ALA A 59 -7.86 31.57 4.26
N GLN A 60 -8.97 31.04 3.71
CA GLN A 60 -10.11 31.86 3.31
C GLN A 60 -10.79 32.55 4.51
N ALA A 61 -10.97 31.82 5.62
CA ALA A 61 -11.51 32.39 6.84
C ALA A 61 -10.55 33.44 7.43
N GLU A 62 -9.26 33.18 7.56
CA GLU A 62 -8.26 34.15 8.04
C GLU A 62 -8.22 35.43 7.17
N ALA A 63 -8.26 35.27 5.84
CA ALA A 63 -8.32 36.41 4.92
C ALA A 63 -9.61 37.24 5.08
N LYS A 64 -10.74 36.58 5.37
CA LYS A 64 -12.01 37.27 5.65
C LYS A 64 -11.95 38.00 7.00
N ALA A 65 -11.34 37.39 8.03
CA ALA A 65 -11.15 38.00 9.34
C ALA A 65 -10.36 39.30 9.21
N SER A 66 -9.21 39.22 8.55
CA SER A 66 -8.31 40.36 8.34
C SER A 66 -8.99 41.53 7.62
N LYS A 67 -9.87 41.25 6.63
CA LYS A 67 -10.65 42.29 5.94
C LYS A 67 -11.66 42.97 6.88
N LEU A 68 -12.37 42.19 7.69
CA LEU A 68 -13.35 42.73 8.64
C LEU A 68 -12.67 43.51 9.78
N GLU A 69 -11.51 43.05 10.25
CA GLU A 69 -10.68 43.76 11.24
C GLU A 69 -10.16 45.09 10.68
N ALA A 70 -9.72 45.11 9.42
CA ALA A 70 -9.31 46.34 8.75
C ALA A 70 -10.48 47.34 8.61
N GLU A 71 -11.67 46.85 8.24
CA GLU A 71 -12.88 47.69 8.18
C GLU A 71 -13.25 48.25 9.56
N ASP A 72 -13.18 47.43 10.61
CA ASP A 72 -13.46 47.88 11.98
C ASP A 72 -12.45 48.95 12.44
N ALA A 73 -11.17 48.78 12.12
CA ALA A 73 -10.12 49.76 12.43
C ALA A 73 -10.35 51.10 11.70
N GLU A 74 -10.74 51.06 10.42
CA GLU A 74 -11.11 52.27 9.68
C GLU A 74 -12.32 52.98 10.28
N LEU A 75 -13.34 52.22 10.71
CA LEU A 75 -14.53 52.78 11.35
C LEU A 75 -14.21 53.36 12.74
N ALA A 76 -13.31 52.73 13.49
CA ALA A 76 -12.83 53.24 14.77
C ALA A 76 -12.13 54.60 14.61
N GLU A 77 -11.28 54.72 13.59
CA GLU A 77 -10.61 55.97 13.24
C GLU A 77 -11.60 57.06 12.81
N LYS A 78 -12.60 56.71 11.99
CA LYS A 78 -13.68 57.64 11.62
C LYS A 78 -14.49 58.09 12.83
N GLN A 79 -14.85 57.18 13.73
CA GLN A 79 -15.54 57.52 14.98
C GLN A 79 -14.73 58.50 15.83
N ARG A 80 -13.42 58.28 15.99
CA ARG A 80 -12.55 59.18 16.74
C ARG A 80 -12.56 60.60 16.15
N ARG A 81 -12.39 60.72 14.82
CA ARG A 81 -12.38 62.03 14.14
C ARG A 81 -13.72 62.77 14.27
N VAL A 82 -14.83 62.05 14.14
CA VAL A 82 -16.17 62.65 14.28
C VAL A 82 -16.43 63.06 15.74
N GLN A 83 -15.96 62.28 16.71
CA GLN A 83 -16.05 62.66 18.12
C GLN A 83 -15.23 63.93 18.42
N GLU A 84 -14.00 64.03 17.92
CA GLU A 84 -13.17 65.24 18.05
C GLU A 84 -13.84 66.49 17.42
N ALA A 85 -14.52 66.32 16.29
CA ALA A 85 -15.28 67.39 15.64
C ALA A 85 -16.48 67.85 16.49
N ILE A 86 -17.19 66.92 17.14
CA ILE A 86 -18.26 67.24 18.09
C ILE A 86 -17.69 68.04 19.26
N ASP A 87 -16.61 67.56 19.87
CA ASP A 87 -15.99 68.20 21.04
C ASP A 87 -15.49 69.63 20.71
N GLY A 88 -15.04 69.86 19.47
CA GLY A 88 -14.59 71.17 18.97
C GLY A 88 -15.71 72.15 18.59
N SER A 89 -16.95 71.70 18.40
CA SER A 89 -18.03 72.50 17.78
C SER A 89 -18.72 73.54 18.69
N ARG A 90 -18.29 73.68 19.96
CA ARG A 90 -18.59 74.80 20.90
C ARG A 90 -20.01 75.41 20.82
N GLY A 91 -21.05 74.57 20.67
CA GLY A 91 -22.46 74.99 20.77
C GLY A 91 -23.23 75.13 19.45
N ASP A 92 -22.66 74.71 18.31
CA ASP A 92 -23.45 74.57 17.07
C ASP A 92 -24.30 73.29 17.10
N TYR A 93 -25.50 73.41 17.68
CA TYR A 93 -26.42 72.30 17.95
C TYR A 93 -26.76 71.47 16.70
N ARG A 94 -26.82 72.10 15.52
CA ARG A 94 -27.11 71.38 14.26
C ARG A 94 -25.95 70.50 13.82
N ASN A 95 -24.72 70.98 13.96
CA ASN A 95 -23.53 70.19 13.64
C ASN A 95 -23.34 69.03 14.62
N VAL A 96 -23.60 69.26 15.91
CA VAL A 96 -23.57 68.20 16.93
C VAL A 96 -24.60 67.11 16.64
N GLU A 97 -25.84 67.46 16.26
CA GLU A 97 -26.88 66.48 15.94
C GLU A 97 -26.54 65.63 14.70
N ALA A 98 -26.00 66.27 13.64
CA ALA A 98 -25.59 65.58 12.43
C ALA A 98 -24.46 64.57 12.70
N HIS A 99 -23.40 65.00 13.38
CA HIS A 99 -22.28 64.13 13.75
C HIS A 99 -22.67 63.03 14.74
N SER A 100 -23.62 63.29 15.65
CA SER A 100 -24.14 62.27 16.57
C SER A 100 -24.89 61.14 15.84
N LYS A 101 -25.66 61.48 14.79
CA LYS A 101 -26.30 60.47 13.93
C LYS A 101 -25.26 59.64 13.17
N GLU A 102 -24.21 60.29 12.68
CA GLU A 102 -23.10 59.64 11.98
C GLU A 102 -22.36 58.65 12.89
N LEU A 103 -22.03 59.04 14.14
CA LEU A 103 -21.47 58.16 15.16
C LEU A 103 -22.36 56.94 15.44
N GLY A 104 -23.67 57.15 15.56
CA GLY A 104 -24.63 56.07 15.72
C GLY A 104 -24.63 55.09 14.54
N GLY A 105 -24.42 55.58 13.31
CA GLY A 105 -24.23 54.76 12.12
C GLY A 105 -22.98 53.89 12.19
N PHE A 106 -21.83 54.50 12.54
CA PHE A 106 -20.58 53.75 12.70
C PHE A 106 -20.68 52.71 13.82
N ALA A 107 -21.26 53.05 14.97
CA ALA A 107 -21.44 52.12 16.08
C ALA A 107 -22.28 50.90 15.68
N LYS A 108 -23.37 51.10 14.92
CA LYS A 108 -24.18 49.99 14.39
C LYS A 108 -23.40 49.08 13.42
N ARG A 109 -22.57 49.66 12.54
CA ARG A 109 -21.75 48.86 11.63
C ARG A 109 -20.68 48.06 12.39
N ARG A 110 -19.99 48.68 13.35
CA ARG A 110 -18.99 48.00 14.19
C ARG A 110 -19.59 46.86 15.01
N ASN A 111 -20.78 47.03 15.59
CA ASN A 111 -21.49 45.93 16.27
C ASN A 111 -21.82 44.77 15.31
N THR A 112 -22.15 45.07 14.04
CA THR A 112 -22.34 44.03 13.02
C THR A 112 -21.03 43.30 12.72
N LEU A 113 -19.92 44.04 12.55
CA LEU A 113 -18.60 43.48 12.29
C LEU A 113 -18.12 42.60 13.44
N GLU A 114 -18.31 43.01 14.69
CA GLU A 114 -17.97 42.22 15.88
C GLU A 114 -18.72 40.87 15.88
N GLY A 115 -20.01 40.88 15.54
CA GLY A 115 -20.80 39.66 15.40
C GLY A 115 -20.33 38.75 14.26
N GLU A 116 -19.88 39.32 13.14
CA GLU A 116 -19.30 38.57 12.02
C GLU A 116 -17.93 37.97 12.39
N LEU A 117 -17.05 38.75 13.04
CA LEU A 117 -15.74 38.33 13.52
C LEU A 117 -15.85 37.21 14.57
N THR A 118 -16.81 37.31 15.49
CA THR A 118 -17.06 36.27 16.50
C THR A 118 -17.42 34.94 15.83
N LYS A 119 -18.35 34.95 14.86
CA LYS A 119 -18.74 33.74 14.12
C LYS A 119 -17.57 33.14 13.34
N LEU A 120 -16.72 34.00 12.78
CA LEU A 120 -15.55 33.57 12.04
C LEU A 120 -14.48 32.97 12.95
N GLY A 121 -14.29 33.53 14.14
CA GLY A 121 -13.42 32.97 15.18
C GLY A 121 -13.88 31.58 15.63
N GLU A 122 -15.19 31.38 15.82
CA GLU A 122 -15.76 30.06 16.10
C GLU A 122 -15.54 29.07 14.95
N GLU A 123 -15.64 29.52 13.69
CA GLU A 123 -15.35 28.70 12.51
C GLU A 123 -13.88 28.30 12.45
N LEU A 124 -12.95 29.24 12.67
CA LEU A 124 -11.51 28.98 12.72
C LEU A 124 -11.15 27.98 13.83
N ALA A 125 -11.73 28.13 15.03
CA ALA A 125 -11.51 27.20 16.14
C ALA A 125 -12.00 25.78 15.80
N LYS A 126 -13.13 25.64 15.09
CA LYS A 126 -13.61 24.34 14.60
C LYS A 126 -12.64 23.75 13.57
N ILE A 127 -12.16 24.55 12.62
CA ILE A 127 -11.20 24.10 11.61
C ILE A 127 -9.91 23.62 12.27
N GLU A 128 -9.38 24.37 13.24
CA GLU A 128 -8.18 23.99 14.00
C GLU A 128 -8.36 22.66 14.75
N GLY A 129 -9.53 22.47 15.39
CA GLY A 129 -9.88 21.20 16.04
C GLY A 129 -9.86 20.01 15.07
N VAL A 130 -10.43 20.17 13.88
CA VAL A 130 -10.43 19.13 12.84
C VAL A 130 -9.02 18.92 12.26
N GLN A 131 -8.24 19.98 12.05
CA GLN A 131 -6.83 19.88 11.63
C GLN A 131 -6.02 19.05 12.65
N GLY A 132 -6.22 19.27 13.94
CA GLY A 132 -5.59 18.48 15.00
C GLY A 132 -5.99 16.99 15.00
N GLN A 133 -7.22 16.66 14.60
CA GLN A 133 -7.65 15.27 14.41
C GLN A 133 -7.02 14.64 13.16
N VAL A 134 -7.00 15.38 12.05
CA VAL A 134 -6.40 14.95 10.78
C VAL A 134 -4.90 14.68 10.95
N SER A 135 -4.16 15.57 11.62
CA SER A 135 -2.73 15.38 11.90
C SER A 135 -2.47 14.13 12.76
N ARG A 136 -3.30 13.89 13.78
CA ARG A 136 -3.22 12.66 14.59
C ARG A 136 -3.51 11.40 13.77
N ALA A 137 -4.51 11.43 12.91
CA ALA A 137 -4.85 10.31 12.03
C ALA A 137 -3.73 10.01 11.02
N LEU A 138 -3.08 11.04 10.47
CA LEU A 138 -1.92 10.86 9.58
C LEU A 138 -0.73 10.24 10.32
N ALA A 139 -0.39 10.74 11.51
CA ALA A 139 0.71 10.20 12.30
C ALA A 139 0.49 8.72 12.67
N GLU A 140 -0.73 8.33 13.02
CA GLU A 140 -1.07 6.94 13.31
C GLU A 140 -0.97 6.06 12.05
N LEU A 141 -1.43 6.54 10.89
CA LEU A 141 -1.29 5.81 9.63
C LEU A 141 0.17 5.66 9.20
N GLU A 142 1.01 6.67 9.42
CA GLU A 142 2.45 6.60 9.15
C GLU A 142 3.13 5.55 10.03
N LYS A 143 2.77 5.48 11.30
CA LYS A 143 3.25 4.45 12.22
C LYS A 143 2.81 3.05 11.79
N GLN A 144 1.55 2.89 11.38
CA GLN A 144 1.03 1.63 10.87
C GLN A 144 1.73 1.19 9.58
N GLU A 145 1.94 2.12 8.64
CA GLU A 145 2.69 1.86 7.41
C GLU A 145 4.13 1.45 7.71
N ALA A 146 4.84 2.19 8.57
CA ALA A 146 6.21 1.88 8.94
C ALA A 146 6.33 0.50 9.60
N SER A 147 5.40 0.15 10.49
CA SER A 147 5.35 -1.17 11.13
C SER A 147 5.11 -2.30 10.10
N ALA A 148 4.17 -2.10 9.18
CA ALA A 148 3.88 -3.06 8.12
C ALA A 148 5.05 -3.23 7.15
N ILE A 149 5.75 -2.15 6.79
CA ILE A 149 6.98 -2.18 5.97
C ILE A 149 8.07 -2.96 6.69
N ALA A 150 8.30 -2.71 7.99
CA ALA A 150 9.31 -3.42 8.76
C ALA A 150 9.01 -4.93 8.89
N SER A 151 7.74 -5.32 9.04
CA SER A 151 7.31 -6.72 9.00
C SER A 151 7.52 -7.33 7.60
N PHE A 152 7.11 -6.63 6.54
CA PHE A 152 7.30 -7.07 5.16
C PHE A 152 8.77 -7.27 4.82
N GLN A 153 9.65 -6.36 5.22
CA GLN A 153 11.10 -6.47 4.99
C GLN A 153 11.69 -7.67 5.74
N ARG A 154 11.34 -7.88 7.01
CA ARG A 154 11.84 -9.03 7.78
C ARG A 154 11.39 -10.37 7.19
N GLU A 155 10.11 -10.53 6.92
CA GLU A 155 9.58 -11.80 6.38
C GLU A 155 9.96 -12.00 4.91
N GLY A 156 9.93 -10.93 4.12
CA GLY A 156 10.28 -10.94 2.71
C GLY A 156 11.76 -11.22 2.48
N SER A 157 12.66 -10.64 3.28
CA SER A 157 14.10 -10.90 3.17
C SER A 157 14.47 -12.34 3.54
N ALA A 158 13.82 -12.91 4.55
CA ALA A 158 14.01 -14.32 4.92
C ALA A 158 13.57 -15.24 3.76
N LEU A 159 12.39 -15.01 3.20
CA LEU A 159 11.88 -15.77 2.05
C LEU A 159 12.77 -15.59 0.80
N GLN A 160 13.26 -14.38 0.53
CA GLN A 160 14.17 -14.12 -0.58
C GLN A 160 15.50 -14.85 -0.40
N SER A 161 16.04 -14.88 0.82
CA SER A 161 17.27 -15.60 1.15
C SER A 161 17.08 -17.12 0.97
N ASP A 162 15.96 -17.66 1.42
CA ASP A 162 15.61 -19.06 1.22
C ASP A 162 15.45 -19.40 -0.27
N ILE A 163 14.76 -18.55 -1.04
CA ILE A 163 14.60 -18.71 -2.50
C ILE A 163 15.98 -18.69 -3.18
N ALA A 164 16.87 -17.78 -2.80
CA ALA A 164 18.21 -17.69 -3.38
C ALA A 164 19.04 -18.94 -3.11
N ARG A 165 19.05 -19.41 -1.84
CA ARG A 165 19.74 -20.67 -1.46
C ARG A 165 19.19 -21.86 -2.24
N MET A 166 17.86 -22.02 -2.26
CA MET A 166 17.22 -23.12 -2.97
C MET A 166 17.46 -23.06 -4.48
N SER A 167 17.49 -21.88 -5.07
CA SER A 167 17.80 -21.71 -6.50
C SER A 167 19.24 -22.10 -6.81
N ALA A 168 20.21 -21.70 -5.96
CA ALA A 168 21.60 -22.09 -6.09
C ALA A 168 21.80 -23.61 -5.95
N ASP A 169 21.17 -24.23 -4.94
CA ASP A 169 21.19 -25.68 -4.72
C ASP A 169 20.62 -26.42 -5.96
N ARG A 170 19.52 -25.91 -6.52
CA ARG A 170 18.87 -26.45 -7.72
C ARG A 170 19.74 -26.31 -8.96
N GLU A 171 20.44 -25.18 -9.12
CA GLU A 171 21.36 -24.96 -10.23
C GLU A 171 22.58 -25.88 -10.14
N GLY A 172 23.14 -26.08 -8.93
CA GLY A 172 24.22 -27.03 -8.68
C GLY A 172 23.83 -28.45 -9.09
N MET A 173 22.70 -28.96 -8.57
CA MET A 173 22.20 -30.30 -8.93
C MET A 173 21.91 -30.41 -10.43
N SER A 174 21.40 -29.35 -11.05
CA SER A 174 21.14 -29.33 -12.48
C SER A 174 22.44 -29.38 -13.30
N ALA A 175 23.54 -28.83 -12.79
CA ALA A 175 24.84 -28.82 -13.46
C ALA A 175 25.50 -30.20 -13.48
N ASP A 176 25.27 -31.00 -12.44
CA ASP A 176 25.77 -32.37 -12.30
C ASP A 176 25.06 -33.37 -13.23
N LEU A 177 23.85 -33.06 -13.70
CA LEU A 177 23.11 -33.89 -14.66
C LEU A 177 23.67 -33.77 -16.08
N SER A 178 23.60 -34.88 -16.83
CA SER A 178 23.88 -34.87 -18.28
C SER A 178 22.95 -33.91 -19.05
N ALA A 179 23.41 -33.42 -20.19
CA ALA A 179 22.66 -32.46 -21.01
C ALA A 179 21.28 -33.01 -21.43
N ASP A 180 21.22 -34.30 -21.80
CA ASP A 180 19.98 -34.96 -22.23
C ASP A 180 18.96 -35.06 -21.08
N LEU A 181 19.41 -35.42 -19.87
CA LEU A 181 18.53 -35.52 -18.70
C LEU A 181 18.02 -34.15 -18.27
N ARG A 182 18.90 -33.15 -18.30
CA ARG A 182 18.57 -31.75 -18.02
C ARG A 182 17.51 -31.24 -19.00
N GLU A 183 17.70 -31.47 -20.30
CA GLU A 183 16.74 -31.07 -21.32
C GLU A 183 15.40 -31.79 -21.16
N ALA A 184 15.42 -33.10 -20.94
CA ALA A 184 14.21 -33.90 -20.70
C ALA A 184 13.43 -33.38 -19.47
N TYR A 185 14.14 -33.06 -18.38
CA TYR A 185 13.54 -32.46 -17.19
C TYR A 185 12.89 -31.11 -17.49
N HIS A 186 13.64 -30.16 -18.07
CA HIS A 186 13.12 -28.81 -18.33
C HIS A 186 11.94 -28.81 -19.31
N ARG A 187 12.03 -29.60 -20.37
CA ARG A 187 10.94 -29.76 -21.35
C ARG A 187 9.67 -30.30 -20.68
N THR A 188 9.84 -31.28 -19.80
CA THR A 188 8.72 -31.86 -19.06
C THR A 188 8.15 -30.88 -18.05
N ALA A 189 8.99 -30.19 -17.27
CA ALA A 189 8.58 -29.19 -16.29
C ALA A 189 7.78 -28.06 -16.94
N ALA A 190 8.26 -27.52 -18.07
CA ALA A 190 7.60 -26.43 -18.79
C ALA A 190 6.18 -26.80 -19.26
N ARG A 191 5.99 -28.02 -19.76
CA ARG A 191 4.68 -28.48 -20.23
C ARG A 191 3.71 -28.83 -19.10
N THR A 192 4.22 -29.20 -17.94
CA THR A 192 3.41 -29.85 -16.87
C THR A 192 3.28 -29.00 -15.60
N GLY A 193 3.58 -27.71 -15.69
CA GLY A 193 3.40 -26.74 -14.61
C GLY A 193 4.43 -26.89 -13.49
N GLY A 194 5.67 -27.25 -13.81
CA GLY A 194 6.78 -27.34 -12.85
C GLY A 194 6.95 -28.69 -12.15
N VAL A 195 6.18 -29.72 -12.55
CA VAL A 195 6.33 -31.10 -12.03
C VAL A 195 6.77 -32.05 -13.13
N ALA A 196 8.08 -32.20 -13.32
CA ALA A 196 8.69 -33.02 -14.35
C ALA A 196 8.83 -34.50 -13.99
N VAL A 197 9.16 -34.83 -12.73
CA VAL A 197 9.57 -36.18 -12.33
C VAL A 197 8.69 -36.70 -11.19
N GLY A 198 8.42 -38.01 -11.18
CA GLY A 198 7.87 -38.69 -10.01
C GLY A 198 8.32 -40.13 -9.91
N LEU A 199 7.91 -40.80 -8.83
CA LEU A 199 8.22 -42.21 -8.59
C LEU A 199 7.12 -43.12 -9.17
N LEU A 200 7.51 -44.25 -9.76
CA LEU A 200 6.58 -45.35 -10.03
C LEU A 200 6.34 -46.13 -8.74
N THR A 201 5.10 -46.17 -8.25
CA THR A 201 4.75 -46.87 -7.00
C THR A 201 3.59 -47.82 -7.26
N GLU A 202 3.79 -49.12 -7.04
CA GLU A 202 2.74 -50.16 -7.20
C GLU A 202 2.02 -50.12 -8.56
N GLY A 203 2.76 -49.88 -9.65
CA GLY A 203 2.19 -49.76 -10.99
C GLY A 203 1.37 -48.48 -11.23
N ARG A 204 1.49 -47.48 -10.35
CA ARG A 204 0.86 -46.16 -10.49
C ARG A 204 1.89 -45.06 -10.64
N CYS A 205 1.54 -44.05 -11.43
CA CYS A 205 2.33 -42.82 -11.53
C CYS A 205 2.23 -42.02 -10.21
N GLY A 206 3.35 -41.76 -9.53
CA GLY A 206 3.37 -40.98 -8.29
C GLY A 206 2.91 -39.52 -8.43
N VAL A 207 2.82 -39.00 -9.67
CA VAL A 207 2.33 -37.63 -9.94
C VAL A 207 0.84 -37.60 -10.28
N CYS A 208 0.40 -38.31 -11.33
CA CYS A 208 -0.99 -38.28 -11.76
C CYS A 208 -1.88 -39.33 -11.08
N ARG A 209 -1.28 -40.25 -10.29
CA ARG A 209 -1.94 -41.30 -9.50
C ARG A 209 -2.73 -42.33 -10.30
N THR A 210 -2.71 -42.24 -11.63
CA THR A 210 -3.34 -43.19 -12.54
C THR A 210 -2.59 -44.53 -12.52
N VAL A 211 -3.35 -45.63 -12.55
CA VAL A 211 -2.83 -46.99 -12.76
C VAL A 211 -2.35 -47.13 -14.19
N ILE A 212 -1.16 -47.70 -14.35
CA ILE A 212 -0.59 -47.99 -15.66
C ILE A 212 -1.05 -49.39 -16.09
N ASP A 213 -1.66 -49.49 -17.27
CA ASP A 213 -2.13 -50.75 -17.84
C ASP A 213 -1.00 -51.80 -17.91
N GLY A 214 -1.31 -53.08 -17.69
CA GLY A 214 -0.30 -54.15 -17.55
C GLY A 214 0.73 -54.23 -18.69
N GLY A 215 0.29 -54.12 -19.95
CA GLY A 215 1.21 -54.11 -21.10
C GLY A 215 2.14 -52.89 -21.11
N ARG A 216 1.59 -51.69 -20.87
CA ARG A 216 2.36 -50.44 -20.79
C ARG A 216 3.28 -50.39 -19.58
N LEU A 217 2.93 -51.09 -18.50
CA LEU A 217 3.76 -51.20 -17.32
C LEU A 217 5.00 -52.07 -17.59
N ILE A 218 4.86 -53.12 -18.40
CA ILE A 218 6.00 -53.95 -18.84
C ILE A 218 6.93 -53.10 -19.70
N ASP A 219 6.40 -52.38 -20.68
CA ASP A 219 7.18 -51.48 -21.54
C ASP A 219 7.92 -50.42 -20.70
N LEU A 220 7.22 -49.79 -19.75
CA LEU A 220 7.82 -48.79 -18.85
C LEU A 220 8.92 -49.38 -17.96
N LYS A 221 8.77 -50.62 -17.50
CA LYS A 221 9.81 -51.31 -16.71
C LYS A 221 11.04 -51.67 -17.55
N ALA A 222 10.86 -51.92 -18.85
CA ALA A 222 11.98 -52.13 -19.77
C ALA A 222 12.79 -50.83 -20.03
N GLU A 223 12.19 -49.65 -19.82
CA GLU A 223 12.86 -48.34 -19.92
C GLU A 223 13.66 -47.95 -18.66
N ALA A 224 13.77 -48.84 -17.67
CA ALA A 224 14.50 -48.56 -16.43
C ALA A 224 15.93 -48.05 -16.71
N PRO A 225 16.44 -47.10 -15.89
CA PRO A 225 15.86 -46.61 -14.64
C PRO A 225 14.94 -45.39 -14.78
N LEU A 226 14.74 -44.87 -16.00
CA LEU A 226 13.94 -43.67 -16.26
C LEU A 226 13.09 -43.82 -17.51
N GLY A 227 11.76 -43.86 -17.31
CA GLY A 227 10.77 -43.94 -18.38
C GLY A 227 9.78 -42.77 -18.39
N THR A 228 8.81 -42.80 -19.29
CA THR A 228 7.79 -41.74 -19.41
C THR A 228 6.38 -42.24 -19.10
N CYS A 229 5.65 -41.56 -18.22
CA CYS A 229 4.27 -41.92 -17.91
C CYS A 229 3.39 -41.87 -19.16
N PRO A 230 2.66 -42.94 -19.51
CA PRO A 230 1.83 -42.97 -20.73
C PRO A 230 0.66 -41.98 -20.66
N HIS A 231 0.17 -41.65 -19.46
CA HIS A 231 -0.98 -40.77 -19.24
C HIS A 231 -0.59 -39.30 -19.16
N CYS A 232 0.27 -38.90 -18.20
CA CYS A 232 0.61 -37.49 -17.98
C CYS A 232 1.92 -37.05 -18.66
N LYS A 233 2.61 -37.97 -19.34
CA LYS A 233 3.85 -37.70 -20.08
C LYS A 233 4.98 -37.08 -19.24
N ARG A 234 4.95 -37.30 -17.92
CA ARG A 234 6.02 -36.95 -16.98
C ARG A 234 7.07 -38.05 -16.91
N LEU A 235 8.29 -37.68 -16.53
CA LEU A 235 9.35 -38.64 -16.27
C LEU A 235 9.01 -39.46 -15.02
N LEU A 236 9.25 -40.76 -15.08
CA LEU A 236 9.07 -41.69 -13.98
C LEU A 236 10.36 -42.40 -13.68
N VAL A 237 10.80 -42.28 -12.43
CA VAL A 237 11.85 -43.12 -11.88
C VAL A 237 11.27 -44.51 -11.65
N VAL A 238 11.89 -45.48 -12.31
CA VAL A 238 11.52 -46.89 -12.23
C VAL A 238 12.61 -47.58 -11.40
N MET A 239 12.28 -47.86 -10.15
CA MET A 239 13.12 -48.64 -9.24
C MET A 239 12.71 -50.12 -9.24
#